data_AF-A0AAU2BXJ8-F1
#
_entry.id   AF-A0AAU2BXJ8-F1
#
_cell.length_a   1.000
_cell.length_b   1.000
_cell.length_c   1.000
_cell.angle_alpha   90.00
_cell.angle_beta   90.00
_cell.angle_gamma   90.00
#
_symmetry.space_group_name_H-M   'P 1'
#
loop_
_entity.id
_entity.type
_entity.pdbx_description
1 polymer ?
#
loop_
_entity_poly.entity_id
_entity_poly.type
_entity_poly.pdbx_seq_one_letter_code
_entity_poly.pdbx_strand_id
1 'polypeptide(L)'
;MDTFASAVLAASGKSVLATVVFIVVGIVLVGGLIWAFRLGIKVRAREPAPPKPHEQPRRPGSGPAHETRRAREPNEMPRATDESERLTPHELRPTGSRDSADQRRPRWDGGSGGSFGSGGQGAP
;
A
#
# COMPACT_ATOMS: atom_id res chain seq x y z
N MET A 1 -12.84 -55.03 41.16
CA MET A 1 -11.87 -53.90 41.20
C MET A 1 -11.05 -53.79 39.90
N ASP A 2 -11.54 -54.32 38.80
CA ASP A 2 -10.79 -54.68 37.60
C ASP A 2 -11.25 -53.80 36.41
N THR A 3 -12.53 -53.44 36.37
CA THR A 3 -13.11 -52.53 35.37
C THR A 3 -12.49 -51.12 35.41
N PHE A 4 -12.19 -50.59 36.59
CA PHE A 4 -11.57 -49.25 36.74
C PHE A 4 -10.12 -49.24 36.24
N ALA A 5 -9.35 -50.30 36.53
CA ALA A 5 -7.99 -50.45 36.03
C ALA A 5 -7.97 -50.58 34.50
N SER A 6 -8.89 -51.35 33.91
CA SER A 6 -9.06 -51.44 32.46
C SER A 6 -9.47 -50.11 31.83
N ALA A 7 -10.34 -49.34 32.48
CA ALA A 7 -10.77 -48.03 31.99
C ALA A 7 -9.63 -46.99 32.02
N VAL A 8 -8.82 -46.96 33.08
CA VAL A 8 -7.65 -46.08 33.18
C VAL A 8 -6.59 -46.47 32.14
N LEU A 9 -6.29 -47.76 31.97
CA LEU A 9 -5.30 -48.22 30.97
C LEU A 9 -5.77 -47.92 29.53
N ALA A 10 -7.06 -48.12 29.23
CA ALA A 10 -7.64 -47.77 27.94
C ALA A 10 -7.67 -46.25 27.70
N ALA A 11 -7.94 -45.44 28.74
CA ALA A 11 -7.88 -43.98 28.66
C ALA A 11 -6.44 -43.48 28.45
N SER A 12 -5.46 -44.04 29.16
CA SER A 12 -4.03 -43.76 28.98
C SER A 12 -3.52 -44.20 27.60
N GLY A 13 -3.98 -45.34 27.09
CA GLY A 13 -3.64 -45.79 25.73
C GLY A 13 -4.21 -44.85 24.67
N LYS A 14 -5.46 -44.39 24.83
CA LYS A 14 -6.11 -43.42 23.93
C LYS A 14 -5.45 -42.04 23.98
N SER A 15 -5.00 -41.58 25.15
CA SER A 15 -4.28 -40.31 25.26
C SER A 15 -2.91 -40.35 24.59
N VAL A 16 -2.15 -41.45 24.74
CA VAL A 16 -0.85 -41.60 24.06
C VAL A 16 -1.03 -41.66 22.54
N LEU A 17 -2.01 -42.44 22.05
CA LEU A 17 -2.33 -42.50 20.63
C LEU A 17 -2.75 -41.14 20.07
N ALA A 18 -3.59 -40.39 20.80
CA ALA A 18 -3.98 -39.04 20.42
C ALA A 18 -2.77 -38.10 20.35
N THR A 19 -1.88 -38.13 21.34
CA THR A 19 -0.65 -37.32 21.34
C THR A 19 0.23 -37.63 20.14
N VAL A 20 0.44 -38.91 19.82
CA VAL A 20 1.24 -39.32 18.65
C VAL A 20 0.60 -38.82 17.35
N VAL A 21 -0.72 -38.96 17.20
CA VAL A 21 -1.45 -38.46 16.02
C VAL A 21 -1.29 -36.94 15.89
N PHE A 22 -1.43 -36.19 16.99
CA PHE A 22 -1.23 -34.74 16.98
C PHE A 22 0.18 -34.34 16.55
N ILE A 23 1.21 -35.04 17.02
CA ILE A 23 2.60 -34.80 16.62
C ILE A 23 2.77 -35.08 15.13
N VAL A 24 2.25 -36.20 14.63
CA VAL A 24 2.32 -36.56 13.21
C VAL A 24 1.61 -35.52 12.34
N VAL A 25 0.42 -35.07 12.73
CA VAL A 25 -0.30 -34.00 12.04
C VAL A 25 0.53 -32.71 12.03
N GLY A 26 1.15 -32.33 13.15
CA GLY A 26 2.05 -31.19 13.22
C GLY A 26 3.23 -31.30 12.26
N ILE A 27 3.88 -32.47 12.19
CA ILE A 27 4.99 -32.73 11.26
C ILE A 27 4.53 -32.64 9.81
N VAL A 28 3.36 -33.19 9.48
CA VAL A 28 2.78 -33.11 8.12
C VAL A 28 2.48 -31.67 7.74
N LEU A 29 1.92 -30.87 8.65
CA LEU A 29 1.64 -29.45 8.40
C LEU A 29 2.95 -28.66 8.15
N VAL A 30 3.95 -28.83 9.01
CA VAL A 30 5.25 -28.17 8.85
C VAL A 30 5.94 -28.62 7.56
N GLY A 31 5.95 -29.91 7.28
CA GLY A 31 6.52 -30.46 6.04
C GLY A 31 5.82 -29.92 4.80
N GLY A 32 4.49 -29.82 4.82
CA GLY A 32 3.68 -29.23 3.75
C GLY A 32 4.00 -27.75 3.52
N LEU A 33 4.14 -26.96 4.59
CA LEU A 33 4.54 -25.54 4.52
C LEU A 33 5.93 -25.36 3.90
N ILE A 34 6.91 -26.16 4.35
CA ILE A 34 8.27 -26.14 3.79
C ILE A 34 8.24 -26.50 2.30
N TRP A 35 7.47 -27.53 1.93
CA TRP A 35 7.33 -27.94 0.53
C TRP A 35 6.70 -26.85 -0.33
N ALA A 36 5.62 -26.22 0.13
CA ALA A 36 4.95 -25.11 -0.55
C ALA A 36 5.90 -23.92 -0.74
N PHE A 37 6.67 -23.55 0.28
CA PHE A 37 7.67 -22.49 0.20
C PHE A 37 8.77 -22.80 -0.84
N ARG A 38 9.29 -24.04 -0.83
CA ARG A 38 10.27 -24.50 -1.84
C ARG A 38 9.69 -24.49 -3.25
N LEU A 39 8.42 -24.85 -3.42
CA LEU A 39 7.73 -24.78 -4.71
C LEU A 39 7.62 -23.33 -5.18
N GLY A 40 7.24 -22.40 -4.30
CA GLY A 40 7.18 -20.97 -4.62
C GLY A 40 8.53 -20.40 -5.06
N ILE A 41 9.62 -20.75 -4.36
CA ILE A 41 10.99 -20.38 -4.78
C ILE A 41 11.31 -20.95 -6.15
N LYS A 42 11.00 -22.22 -6.41
CA LYS A 42 11.27 -22.87 -7.69
C LYS A 42 10.50 -22.23 -8.85
N VAL A 43 9.26 -21.79 -8.60
CA VAL A 43 8.45 -21.05 -9.59
C VAL A 43 9.09 -19.69 -9.86
N ARG A 44 9.40 -18.91 -8.82
CA ARG A 44 10.05 -17.60 -8.94
C ARG A 44 11.41 -17.68 -9.64
N ALA A 45 12.16 -18.76 -9.45
CA ALA A 45 13.45 -18.97 -10.12
C ALA A 45 13.34 -19.18 -11.65
N ARG A 46 12.14 -19.44 -12.18
CA ARG A 46 11.88 -19.49 -13.62
C ARG A 46 11.66 -18.10 -14.22
N GLU A 47 11.41 -17.10 -13.39
CA GLU A 47 11.34 -15.71 -13.82
C GLU A 47 12.76 -15.15 -14.01
N PRO A 48 12.96 -14.24 -14.99
CA PRO A 48 14.24 -13.57 -15.15
C PRO A 48 14.61 -12.84 -13.85
N ALA A 49 15.89 -12.96 -13.46
CA ALA A 49 16.39 -12.31 -12.26
C ALA A 49 16.21 -10.78 -12.37
N PRO A 50 15.93 -10.09 -11.25
CA PRO A 50 15.94 -8.63 -11.22
C PRO A 50 17.24 -8.10 -11.84
N PRO A 51 17.17 -7.02 -12.63
CA PRO A 51 18.35 -6.47 -13.28
C PRO A 51 19.41 -6.10 -12.25
N LYS A 52 20.65 -6.46 -12.55
CA LYS A 52 21.80 -6.17 -11.67
C LYS A 52 22.03 -4.66 -11.62
N PRO A 53 22.67 -4.12 -10.57
CA PRO A 53 22.93 -2.68 -10.44
C PRO A 53 23.64 -2.04 -11.65
N HIS A 54 24.49 -2.80 -12.34
CA HIS A 54 25.20 -2.35 -13.55
C HIS A 54 24.37 -2.44 -14.84
N GLU A 55 23.31 -3.25 -14.84
CA GLU A 55 22.30 -3.38 -15.90
C GLU A 55 21.20 -2.32 -15.75
N GLN A 56 21.17 -1.61 -14.61
CA GLN A 56 20.24 -0.49 -14.43
C GLN A 56 20.52 0.62 -15.45
N PRO A 57 19.48 1.27 -16.00
CA PRO A 57 19.64 2.43 -16.86
C PRO A 57 20.49 3.50 -16.18
N ARG A 58 21.64 3.81 -16.78
CA ARG A 58 22.50 4.90 -16.32
C ARG A 58 21.91 6.21 -16.79
N ARG A 59 22.16 7.29 -16.05
CA ARG A 59 21.80 8.63 -16.52
C ARG A 59 22.46 8.87 -17.88
N PRO A 60 21.73 9.41 -18.87
CA PRO A 60 22.33 9.77 -20.15
C PRO A 60 23.41 10.84 -19.93
N GLY A 61 24.42 10.86 -20.80
CA GLY A 61 25.57 11.78 -20.68
C GLY A 61 25.18 13.26 -20.74
N SER A 62 24.00 13.58 -21.29
CA SER A 62 23.40 14.91 -21.29
C SER A 62 22.89 15.37 -19.92
N GLY A 63 22.99 14.55 -18.87
CA GLY A 63 22.43 14.80 -17.55
C GLY A 63 21.09 14.10 -17.33
N PRO A 64 20.46 14.24 -16.15
CA PRO A 64 19.10 13.75 -15.92
C PRO A 64 18.20 14.21 -17.07
N ALA A 65 17.33 13.33 -17.58
CA ALA A 65 16.25 13.78 -18.46
C ALA A 65 15.54 14.92 -17.71
N HIS A 66 15.63 16.14 -18.23
CA HIS A 66 15.05 17.29 -17.57
C HIS A 66 13.56 17.03 -17.42
N GLU A 67 13.06 17.06 -16.18
CA GLU A 67 11.62 17.06 -15.96
C GLU A 67 11.05 18.30 -16.65
N THR A 68 10.27 18.11 -17.71
CA THR A 68 9.47 19.19 -18.29
C THR A 68 8.36 19.53 -17.31
N ARG A 69 8.69 20.37 -16.32
CA ARG A 69 7.75 20.85 -15.32
C ARG A 69 7.08 22.12 -15.84
N ARG A 70 5.75 22.12 -15.96
CA ARG A 70 4.97 23.33 -16.21
C ARG A 70 4.46 23.87 -14.88
N ALA A 71 4.70 25.13 -14.58
CA ALA A 71 4.07 25.78 -13.44
C ALA A 71 2.60 26.06 -13.81
N ARG A 72 1.69 25.70 -12.90
CA ARG A 72 0.27 25.99 -13.05
C ARG A 72 -0.13 26.97 -11.96
N GLU A 73 -0.79 28.04 -12.37
CA GLU A 73 -1.38 29.02 -11.47
C GLU A 73 -2.83 28.62 -11.17
N PRO A 74 -3.30 28.73 -9.91
CA PRO A 74 -4.72 28.56 -9.60
C PRO A 74 -5.58 29.51 -10.45
N ASN A 75 -6.77 29.05 -10.86
CA ASN A 75 -7.74 29.98 -11.44
C ASN A 75 -8.39 30.80 -10.33
N GLU A 76 -8.49 32.11 -10.54
CA GLU A 76 -9.25 32.99 -9.67
C GLU A 76 -10.73 32.57 -9.68
N MET A 77 -11.28 32.37 -8.48
CA MET A 77 -12.69 32.03 -8.32
C MET A 77 -13.54 33.30 -8.50
N PRO A 78 -14.60 33.26 -9.31
CA PRO A 78 -15.56 34.36 -9.38
C PRO A 78 -16.10 34.68 -7.99
N ARG A 79 -15.99 35.93 -7.56
CA ARG A 79 -16.54 36.40 -6.28
C ARG A 79 -17.99 36.78 -6.51
N ALA A 80 -18.91 35.94 -6.07
CA ALA A 80 -20.33 36.26 -6.09
C ALA A 80 -20.63 37.41 -5.13
N THR A 81 -21.28 38.47 -5.61
CA THR A 81 -21.79 39.54 -4.74
C THR A 81 -23.16 39.21 -4.15
N ASP A 82 -23.94 38.36 -4.83
CA ASP A 82 -25.27 37.90 -4.43
C ASP A 82 -25.40 36.37 -4.53
N GLU A 83 -26.38 35.78 -3.83
CA GLU A 83 -26.63 34.33 -3.81
C GLU A 83 -26.95 33.73 -5.18
N SER A 84 -27.51 34.52 -6.11
CA SER A 84 -27.82 34.11 -7.49
C SER A 84 -26.59 33.97 -8.40
N GLU A 85 -25.43 34.49 -7.97
CA GLU A 85 -24.16 34.43 -8.71
C GLU A 85 -23.26 33.27 -8.23
N ARG A 86 -23.75 32.47 -7.27
CA ARG A 86 -23.03 31.28 -6.79
C ARG A 86 -23.02 30.20 -7.87
N LEU A 87 -21.85 30.00 -8.45
CA LEU A 87 -21.61 28.93 -9.42
C LEU A 87 -21.54 27.57 -8.71
N THR A 88 -22.27 26.60 -9.26
CA THR A 88 -22.17 25.20 -8.87
C THR A 88 -20.96 24.52 -9.52
N PRO A 89 -20.47 23.37 -9.00
CA PRO A 89 -19.23 22.77 -9.47
C PRO A 89 -19.16 22.46 -10.97
N HIS A 90 -20.30 22.20 -11.62
CA HIS A 90 -20.38 21.92 -13.05
C HIS A 90 -20.38 23.18 -13.92
N GLU A 91 -20.68 24.34 -13.33
CA GLU A 91 -20.59 25.65 -13.98
C GLU A 91 -19.17 26.25 -13.87
N LEU A 92 -18.33 25.68 -13.02
CA LEU A 92 -16.92 26.03 -12.94
C LEU A 92 -16.12 25.41 -14.09
N ARG A 93 -15.06 26.11 -14.48
CA ARG A 93 -14.14 25.65 -15.53
C ARG A 93 -13.53 24.29 -15.11
N PRO A 94 -13.51 23.27 -15.98
CA PRO A 94 -13.17 21.89 -15.61
C PRO A 94 -11.72 21.71 -15.12
N THR A 95 -10.85 22.68 -15.42
CA THR A 95 -9.48 22.71 -14.91
C THR A 95 -9.36 23.79 -13.84
N GLY A 96 -9.13 23.41 -12.58
CA GLY A 96 -8.94 24.34 -11.45
C GLY A 96 -7.66 25.18 -11.49
N SER A 97 -6.87 25.07 -12.56
CA SER A 97 -5.63 25.83 -12.77
C SER A 97 -5.43 26.16 -14.25
N ARG A 98 -4.58 27.15 -14.50
CA ARG A 98 -4.10 27.56 -15.83
C ARG A 98 -2.58 27.48 -15.88
N ASP A 99 -2.00 27.44 -17.07
CA ASP A 99 -0.54 27.55 -17.19
C ASP A 99 -0.10 28.92 -16.66
N SER A 100 0.90 28.94 -15.78
CA SER A 100 1.42 30.19 -15.24
C SER A 100 2.25 30.92 -16.30
N ALA A 101 2.18 32.25 -16.30
CA ALA A 101 3.07 33.08 -17.09
C ALA A 101 4.53 32.95 -16.61
N ASP A 102 4.75 32.65 -15.32
CA ASP A 102 6.07 32.35 -14.77
C ASP A 102 6.26 30.83 -14.61
N GLN A 103 7.13 30.27 -15.45
CA GLN A 103 7.47 28.84 -15.43
C GLN A 103 8.62 28.50 -14.47
N ARG A 104 9.12 29.49 -13.71
CA ARG A 104 10.13 29.24 -12.68
C ARG A 104 9.56 28.38 -11.57
N ARG A 105 10.45 27.61 -10.92
CA ARG A 105 10.08 26.80 -9.76
C ARG A 105 9.60 27.74 -8.64
N PRO A 106 8.33 27.69 -8.21
CA PRO A 106 7.87 28.52 -7.11
C PRO A 106 8.70 28.16 -5.87
N ARG A 107 9.26 29.18 -5.22
CA ARG A 107 9.84 29.04 -3.89
C ARG A 107 8.70 29.20 -2.90
N TRP A 108 8.66 28.30 -1.93
CA TRP A 108 7.71 28.40 -0.84
C TRP A 108 7.89 29.74 -0.11
N ASP A 109 6.89 30.59 -0.17
CA ASP A 109 6.71 31.70 0.75
C ASP A 109 5.55 31.38 1.71
N GLY A 110 5.56 31.94 2.91
CA GLY A 110 4.57 31.60 3.96
C GLY A 110 3.12 31.93 3.60
N GLY A 111 2.85 32.61 2.48
CA GLY A 111 1.52 32.95 1.98
C GLY A 111 1.03 32.07 0.82
N SER A 112 1.90 31.27 0.19
CA SER A 112 1.61 30.45 -1.00
C SER A 112 0.94 29.10 -0.72
N GLY A 113 0.67 28.77 0.55
CA GLY A 113 0.01 27.54 0.94
C GLY A 113 -1.51 27.62 0.73
N GLY A 114 -2.04 26.89 -0.24
CA GLY A 114 -3.48 26.64 -0.33
C GLY A 114 -3.98 26.02 0.99
N SER A 115 -4.96 26.68 1.61
CA SER A 115 -5.68 26.16 2.77
C SER A 115 -6.44 24.90 2.37
N PHE A 116 -5.85 23.73 2.58
CA PHE A 116 -6.56 22.47 2.46
C PHE A 116 -7.36 22.25 3.75
N GLY A 117 -8.68 22.33 3.62
CA GLY A 117 -9.74 22.01 4.58
C GLY A 117 -9.33 21.59 5.99
N SER A 118 -9.30 22.54 6.92
CA SER A 118 -9.43 22.25 8.35
C SER A 118 -10.84 21.75 8.62
N GLY A 119 -11.03 20.43 8.60
CA GLY A 119 -12.24 19.77 9.11
C GLY A 119 -12.32 19.97 10.62
N GLY A 120 -13.02 21.02 11.04
CA GLY A 120 -13.27 21.31 12.45
C GLY A 120 -14.07 20.18 13.09
N GLN A 121 -13.44 19.44 14.00
CA GLN A 121 -14.17 18.69 15.00
C GLN A 121 -14.58 19.69 16.09
N GLY A 122 -15.89 19.88 16.26
CA GLY A 122 -16.44 20.60 17.41
C GLY A 122 -15.99 19.90 18.69
N ALA A 123 -15.36 20.65 19.58
CA ALA A 123 -15.07 20.19 20.93
C ALA A 123 -16.31 20.41 21.82
N PRO A 124 -16.58 19.53 22.80
CA PRO A 124 -17.69 19.66 23.73
C PRO A 124 -17.54 20.86 24.67
#